data_AF-A0A328B097-F1
#
_entry.id   AF-A0A328B097-F1
#
_cell.length_a   1.000
_cell.length_b   1.000
_cell.length_c   1.000
_cell.angle_alpha   90.00
_cell.angle_beta   90.00
_cell.angle_gamma   90.00
#
_symmetry.space_group_name_H-M   'P 1'
#
loop_
_entity.id
_entity.type
_entity.pdbx_description
1 polymer ?
#
loop_
_entity_poly.entity_id
_entity_poly.type
_entity_poly.pdbx_seq_one_letter_code
_entity_poly.pdbx_strand_id
1 'polypeptide(L)'
;MTWSMETHGGPLAALAAPWAGDLTPRPEAAALRLPNHAVVSALFGAMMAAGPNAGDCGWRTAGQSVSNVQRIGLSWLEVRLEAAHVDDAWLALRGVSPLCVDVLALLMSGPSEGGPAGVRLIRAADILEAKGYRRWGDERRGLERQLACEMLILRRLSAGLAGELLFKLSPLDAGGCDFVYEPGAWLNTLLQSAPPQFLDARILRFDHRANRGADVLAKKLAVHLTCSTAARGSAVRTVRSLLQSAGVPRQDLASRRGRGGRLVDRFDEAVLRLQEHGLFQLRYRGRPSTGAPADRVKGWVREWLDTEMAIRRLRPAEAPRAQVAAPMVPEAFMAPVHEDLRRGVTRITAPRSEGG
;
A
#
# COMPACT_ATOMS: atom_id res chain seq x y z
N MET A 1 34.06 -47.09 0.71
CA MET A 1 33.36 -46.30 -0.31
C MET A 1 32.94 -44.99 0.32
N THR A 2 33.77 -43.97 0.18
CA THR A 2 33.57 -42.62 0.71
C THR A 2 32.93 -41.77 -0.39
N TRP A 3 31.73 -41.26 -0.12
CA TRP A 3 31.03 -40.32 -1.01
C TRP A 3 31.60 -38.93 -0.79
N SER A 4 32.23 -38.38 -1.83
CA SER A 4 32.67 -36.98 -1.88
C SER A 4 31.49 -36.12 -2.31
N MET A 5 31.10 -35.15 -1.47
CA MET A 5 30.14 -34.11 -1.84
C MET A 5 30.87 -33.04 -2.66
N GLU A 6 30.73 -33.09 -3.98
CA GLU A 6 31.07 -31.96 -4.84
C GLU A 6 29.95 -30.92 -4.77
N THR A 7 30.26 -29.78 -4.15
CA THR A 7 29.40 -28.59 -4.15
C THR A 7 29.49 -27.89 -5.50
N HIS A 8 28.49 -28.13 -6.36
CA HIS A 8 28.28 -27.32 -7.56
C HIS A 8 27.81 -25.90 -7.16
N GLY A 9 28.73 -24.95 -7.23
CA GLY A 9 28.44 -23.52 -7.13
C GLY A 9 27.57 -23.06 -8.30
N GLY A 10 26.25 -23.02 -8.09
CA GLY A 10 25.27 -22.49 -9.03
C GLY A 10 25.20 -20.95 -9.05
N PRO A 11 24.40 -20.36 -9.96
CA PRO A 11 24.40 -18.92 -10.32
C PRO A 11 23.92 -17.95 -9.23
N LEU A 12 23.61 -18.43 -8.02
CA LEU A 12 23.02 -17.60 -6.95
C LEU A 12 24.05 -16.70 -6.25
N ALA A 13 25.35 -17.00 -6.34
CA ALA A 13 26.40 -16.19 -5.73
C ALA A 13 26.58 -14.80 -6.38
N ALA A 14 26.10 -14.60 -7.62
CA ALA A 14 26.21 -13.33 -8.33
C ALA A 14 25.20 -12.25 -7.87
N LEU A 15 24.21 -12.61 -7.05
CA LEU A 15 23.16 -11.69 -6.57
C LEU A 15 23.47 -11.02 -5.22
N ALA A 16 24.62 -11.31 -4.61
CA ALA A 16 24.99 -10.88 -3.26
C ALA A 16 26.11 -9.82 -3.23
N ALA A 17 26.29 -9.01 -4.28
CA ALA A 17 27.26 -7.92 -4.26
C ALA A 17 26.83 -6.80 -3.28
N PRO A 18 27.74 -6.30 -2.42
CA PRO A 18 27.45 -5.18 -1.52
C PRO A 18 27.28 -3.89 -2.32
N TRP A 19 26.05 -3.38 -2.32
CA TRP A 19 25.66 -2.16 -3.04
C TRP A 19 26.09 -0.92 -2.25
N ALA A 20 27.37 -0.53 -2.36
CA ALA A 20 27.88 0.75 -1.88
C ALA A 20 27.58 1.86 -2.90
N GLY A 21 26.30 2.03 -3.23
CA GLY A 21 25.82 3.01 -4.20
C GLY A 21 25.57 4.37 -3.56
N ASP A 22 26.13 5.40 -4.20
CA ASP A 22 26.02 6.82 -3.94
C ASP A 22 24.59 7.27 -3.52
N LEU A 23 24.46 7.92 -2.36
CA LEU A 23 23.19 8.39 -1.77
C LEU A 23 22.68 9.69 -2.40
N THR A 24 22.98 9.93 -3.68
CA THR A 24 22.35 11.04 -4.41
C THR A 24 20.84 10.79 -4.44
N PRO A 25 20.01 11.79 -4.05
CA PRO A 25 18.57 11.62 -4.08
C PRO A 25 18.15 11.35 -5.53
N ARG A 26 17.78 10.09 -5.79
CA ARG A 26 17.25 9.68 -7.09
C ARG A 26 16.10 10.63 -7.48
N PRO A 27 16.04 11.04 -8.76
CA PRO A 27 14.96 11.89 -9.25
C PRO A 27 13.62 11.28 -8.86
N GLU A 28 12.66 12.14 -8.51
CA GLU A 28 11.27 11.83 -8.11
C GLU A 28 10.90 10.35 -8.23
N ALA A 29 10.73 9.67 -7.08
CA ALA A 29 10.40 8.25 -7.00
C ALA A 29 9.50 7.83 -8.17
N ALA A 30 10.11 7.10 -9.12
CA ALA A 30 9.48 6.80 -10.39
C ALA A 30 8.12 6.15 -10.15
N ALA A 31 7.10 6.61 -10.87
CA ALA A 31 5.77 6.02 -10.79
C ALA A 31 5.85 4.51 -11.05
N LEU A 32 5.13 3.71 -10.27
CA LEU A 32 5.11 2.27 -10.45
C LEU A 32 4.36 1.92 -11.74
N ARG A 33 5.05 1.21 -12.63
CA ARG A 33 4.48 0.75 -13.90
C ARG A 33 3.69 -0.54 -13.66
N LEU A 34 2.37 -0.42 -13.62
CA LEU A 34 1.43 -1.54 -13.52
C LEU A 34 0.87 -1.91 -14.90
N PRO A 35 0.41 -3.15 -15.11
CA PRO A 35 -0.38 -3.50 -16.28
C PRO A 35 -1.76 -2.83 -16.22
N ASN A 36 -2.16 -2.13 -17.29
CA ASN A 36 -3.51 -1.61 -17.44
C ASN A 36 -4.44 -2.72 -17.91
N HIS A 37 -4.93 -3.51 -16.95
CA HIS A 37 -5.83 -4.62 -17.23
C HIS A 37 -6.87 -4.76 -16.13
N ALA A 38 -8.08 -5.16 -16.50
CA ALA A 38 -9.21 -5.26 -15.57
C ALA A 38 -8.97 -6.31 -14.45
N VAL A 39 -8.20 -7.37 -14.73
CA VAL A 39 -7.78 -8.34 -13.70
C VAL A 39 -6.91 -7.70 -12.62
N VAL A 40 -5.99 -6.80 -12.99
CA VAL A 40 -5.18 -6.07 -12.01
C VAL A 40 -6.08 -5.20 -11.13
N SER A 41 -7.02 -4.48 -11.73
CA SER A 41 -8.01 -3.69 -10.98
C SER A 41 -8.85 -4.55 -10.03
N ALA A 42 -9.29 -5.72 -10.47
CA ALA A 42 -10.11 -6.63 -9.66
C ALA A 42 -9.30 -7.23 -8.50
N LEU A 43 -8.04 -7.59 -8.75
CA LEU A 43 -7.12 -8.09 -7.72
C LEU A 43 -6.89 -7.05 -6.62
N PHE A 44 -6.58 -5.79 -6.99
CA PHE A 44 -6.51 -4.71 -6.02
C PHE A 44 -7.83 -4.50 -5.28
N GLY A 45 -8.96 -4.57 -5.99
CA GLY A 45 -10.30 -4.51 -5.39
C GLY A 45 -10.50 -5.58 -4.31
N ALA A 46 -10.10 -6.82 -4.59
CA ALA A 46 -10.22 -7.93 -3.64
C ALA A 46 -9.36 -7.71 -2.39
N MET A 47 -8.12 -7.25 -2.57
CA MET A 47 -7.21 -6.95 -1.46
C MET A 47 -7.64 -5.73 -0.65
N MET A 48 -8.22 -4.70 -1.28
CA MET A 48 -8.82 -3.57 -0.58
C MET A 48 -10.06 -3.97 0.22
N ALA A 49 -10.79 -4.99 -0.24
CA ALA A 49 -11.91 -5.61 0.45
C ALA A 49 -11.50 -6.58 1.57
N ALA A 50 -10.22 -6.92 1.71
CA ALA A 50 -9.71 -7.73 2.83
C ALA A 50 -9.64 -6.93 4.15
N GLY A 51 -9.27 -7.60 5.25
CA GLY A 51 -9.21 -7.04 6.60
C GLY A 51 -10.40 -7.44 7.49
N PRO A 52 -10.62 -6.77 8.63
CA PRO A 52 -11.55 -7.22 9.67
C PRO A 52 -12.99 -7.48 9.20
N ASN A 53 -13.44 -6.74 8.18
CA ASN A 53 -14.80 -6.80 7.64
C ASN A 53 -14.87 -7.50 6.28
N ALA A 54 -13.90 -8.36 5.94
CA ALA A 54 -13.80 -8.96 4.61
C ALA A 54 -15.07 -9.72 4.18
N GLY A 55 -15.78 -10.35 5.11
CA GLY A 55 -17.07 -11.00 4.86
C GLY A 55 -18.13 -10.02 4.33
N ASP A 56 -18.18 -8.80 4.86
CA ASP A 56 -19.13 -7.78 4.40
C ASP A 56 -18.74 -7.15 3.05
N CYS A 57 -17.48 -7.35 2.65
CA CYS A 57 -16.89 -6.85 1.41
C CYS A 57 -16.78 -7.93 0.32
N GLY A 58 -17.50 -9.04 0.47
CA GLY A 58 -17.69 -10.04 -0.59
C GLY A 58 -16.79 -11.27 -0.50
N TRP A 59 -15.90 -11.37 0.49
CA TRP A 59 -15.16 -12.61 0.74
C TRP A 59 -16.06 -13.69 1.32
N ARG A 60 -15.89 -14.95 0.90
CA ARG A 60 -16.72 -16.09 1.28
C ARG A 60 -15.85 -17.32 1.53
N THR A 61 -16.35 -18.27 2.33
CA THR A 61 -15.73 -19.60 2.46
C THR A 61 -15.91 -20.39 1.17
N ALA A 62 -14.83 -21.04 0.72
CA ALA A 62 -14.80 -21.93 -0.44
C ALA A 62 -13.91 -23.15 -0.12
N GLY A 63 -14.51 -24.22 0.41
CA GLY A 63 -13.76 -25.38 0.89
C GLY A 63 -12.81 -25.01 2.05
N GLN A 64 -11.52 -25.33 1.91
CA GLN A 64 -10.45 -24.98 2.86
C GLN A 64 -9.85 -23.58 2.62
N SER A 65 -10.44 -22.80 1.71
CA SER A 65 -9.97 -21.46 1.35
C SER A 65 -11.05 -20.41 1.60
N VAL A 66 -10.67 -19.14 1.53
CA VAL A 66 -11.61 -18.02 1.41
C VAL A 66 -11.41 -17.36 0.06
N SER A 67 -12.49 -16.96 -0.60
CA SER A 67 -12.42 -16.37 -1.93
C SER A 67 -13.27 -15.13 -2.12
N ASN A 68 -12.84 -14.28 -3.05
CA ASN A 68 -13.56 -13.09 -3.52
C ASN A 68 -13.72 -13.24 -5.03
N VAL A 69 -14.96 -13.37 -5.49
CA VAL A 69 -15.29 -13.57 -6.90
C VAL A 69 -15.75 -12.24 -7.49
N GLN A 70 -15.05 -11.77 -8.52
CA GLN A 70 -15.34 -10.52 -9.20
C GLN A 70 -15.61 -10.73 -10.68
N ARG A 71 -16.61 -10.04 -11.21
CA ARG A 71 -16.92 -10.08 -12.64
C ARG A 71 -15.98 -9.16 -13.42
N ILE A 72 -15.40 -9.67 -14.50
CA ILE A 72 -14.51 -8.96 -15.41
C ILE A 72 -15.03 -9.13 -16.84
N GLY A 73 -15.81 -8.17 -17.33
CA GLY A 73 -16.50 -8.27 -18.61
C GLY A 73 -17.48 -9.46 -18.62
N LEU A 74 -17.20 -10.45 -19.47
CA LEU A 74 -17.98 -11.69 -19.57
C LEU A 74 -17.45 -12.83 -18.69
N SER A 75 -16.30 -12.63 -18.04
CA SER A 75 -15.62 -13.67 -17.26
C SER A 75 -15.63 -13.34 -15.76
N TRP A 76 -15.17 -14.28 -14.95
CA TRP A 76 -15.07 -14.15 -13.49
C TRP A 76 -13.63 -14.37 -13.04
N LEU A 77 -13.13 -13.49 -12.17
CA LEU A 77 -11.88 -13.70 -11.44
C LEU A 77 -12.22 -14.18 -10.05
N GLU A 78 -11.72 -15.35 -9.67
CA GLU A 78 -11.70 -15.78 -8.28
C GLU A 78 -10.33 -15.46 -7.69
N VAL A 79 -10.30 -14.63 -6.65
CA VAL A 79 -9.11 -14.41 -5.80
C VAL A 79 -9.29 -15.26 -4.56
N ARG A 80 -8.35 -16.15 -4.26
CA ARG A 80 -8.43 -17.10 -3.14
C ARG A 80 -7.23 -16.92 -2.21
N LEU A 81 -7.47 -17.15 -0.92
CA LEU A 81 -6.42 -17.29 0.07
C LEU A 81 -6.48 -18.71 0.62
N GLU A 82 -5.40 -19.46 0.41
CA GLU A 82 -5.33 -20.89 0.74
C GLU A 82 -4.72 -21.16 2.12
N ALA A 83 -5.30 -22.12 2.83
CA ALA A 83 -4.79 -22.59 4.12
C ALA A 83 -5.10 -24.07 4.35
N ALA A 84 -4.45 -24.67 5.34
CA ALA A 84 -4.77 -26.02 5.79
C ALA A 84 -6.21 -26.08 6.38
N HIS A 85 -6.60 -25.03 7.09
CA HIS A 85 -7.94 -24.86 7.65
C HIS A 85 -8.55 -23.52 7.24
N VAL A 86 -9.85 -23.51 6.97
CA VAL A 86 -10.57 -22.30 6.55
C VAL A 86 -10.50 -21.18 7.60
N ASP A 87 -10.44 -21.54 8.89
CA ASP A 87 -10.31 -20.56 9.98
C ASP A 87 -8.96 -19.82 9.94
N ASP A 88 -7.88 -20.52 9.56
CA ASP A 88 -6.58 -19.90 9.35
C ASP A 88 -6.60 -18.96 8.14
N ALA A 89 -7.34 -19.32 7.08
CA ALA A 89 -7.53 -18.45 5.93
C ALA A 89 -8.31 -17.19 6.31
N TRP A 90 -9.39 -17.32 7.08
CA TRP A 90 -10.12 -16.16 7.60
C TRP A 90 -9.28 -15.29 8.54
N LEU A 91 -8.49 -15.91 9.42
CA LEU A 91 -7.59 -15.19 10.33
C LEU A 91 -6.55 -14.38 9.56
N ALA A 92 -5.88 -15.00 8.59
CA ALA A 92 -4.93 -14.34 7.72
C ALA A 92 -5.57 -13.21 6.91
N LEU A 93 -6.75 -13.47 6.31
CA LEU A 93 -7.49 -12.47 5.53
C LEU A 93 -7.91 -11.26 6.38
N ARG A 94 -8.33 -11.49 7.63
CA ARG A 94 -8.69 -10.42 8.57
C ARG A 94 -7.47 -9.63 9.06
N GLY A 95 -6.31 -10.27 9.07
CA GLY A 95 -5.02 -9.66 9.40
C GLY A 95 -4.41 -8.80 8.29
N VAL A 96 -4.93 -8.90 7.05
CA VAL A 96 -4.46 -8.07 5.92
C VAL A 96 -4.58 -6.59 6.26
N SER A 97 -3.45 -5.90 6.28
CA SER A 97 -3.44 -4.45 6.49
C SER A 97 -3.41 -3.68 5.17
N PRO A 98 -3.64 -2.34 5.18
CA PRO A 98 -3.48 -1.50 3.99
C PRO A 98 -2.07 -1.54 3.38
N LEU A 99 -1.06 -1.98 4.15
CA LEU A 99 0.30 -2.17 3.66
C LEU A 99 0.36 -3.27 2.58
N CYS A 100 -0.49 -4.30 2.67
CA CYS A 100 -0.58 -5.37 1.68
C CYS A 100 -0.82 -4.85 0.25
N VAL A 101 -1.59 -3.76 0.12
CA VAL A 101 -1.85 -3.10 -1.18
C VAL A 101 -0.58 -2.44 -1.73
N ASP A 102 0.26 -1.85 -0.87
CA ASP A 102 1.54 -1.27 -1.29
C ASP A 102 2.50 -2.36 -1.78
N VAL A 103 2.56 -3.46 -1.03
CA VAL A 103 3.39 -4.63 -1.38
C VAL A 103 2.93 -5.22 -2.71
N LEU A 104 1.62 -5.46 -2.88
CA LEU A 104 1.07 -5.95 -4.13
C LEU A 104 1.38 -5.01 -5.30
N ALA A 105 1.31 -3.69 -5.12
CA ALA A 105 1.66 -2.73 -6.16
C ALA A 105 3.13 -2.83 -6.60
N LEU A 106 4.05 -3.06 -5.67
CA LEU A 106 5.45 -3.27 -6.01
C LEU A 106 5.69 -4.61 -6.70
N LEU A 107 5.07 -5.69 -6.23
CA LEU A 107 5.15 -7.00 -6.89
C LEU A 107 4.61 -6.96 -8.32
N MET A 108 3.49 -6.26 -8.53
CA MET A 108 2.86 -6.10 -9.83
C MET A 108 3.57 -5.05 -10.71
N SER A 109 4.48 -4.25 -10.14
CA SER A 109 5.27 -3.33 -10.94
C SER A 109 6.28 -4.13 -11.75
N GLY A 110 6.24 -3.99 -13.08
CA GLY A 110 7.20 -4.67 -13.97
C GLY A 110 8.61 -4.08 -13.83
N PRO A 111 9.67 -4.76 -14.30
CA PRO A 111 11.00 -4.15 -14.38
C PRO A 111 10.94 -2.87 -15.23
N SER A 112 11.62 -1.82 -14.76
CA SER A 112 11.61 -0.51 -15.41
C SER A 112 12.29 -0.50 -16.79
N GLU A 113 13.13 -1.49 -17.10
CA GLU A 113 14.07 -1.44 -18.24
C GLU A 113 14.13 -2.77 -19.03
N GLY A 114 13.04 -3.16 -19.69
CA GLY A 114 13.08 -4.12 -20.81
C GLY A 114 13.55 -5.56 -20.51
N GLY A 115 13.96 -5.86 -19.28
CA GLY A 115 14.28 -7.21 -18.85
C GLY A 115 13.04 -8.10 -18.85
N PRO A 116 13.19 -9.41 -19.09
CA PRO A 116 12.07 -10.33 -18.96
C PRO A 116 11.46 -10.18 -17.57
N ALA A 117 10.13 -10.21 -17.47
CA ALA A 117 9.41 -10.25 -16.19
C ALA A 117 9.59 -11.64 -15.54
N GLY A 118 10.85 -12.00 -15.28
CA GLY A 118 11.26 -13.25 -14.69
C GLY A 118 11.33 -13.16 -13.18
N VAL A 119 12.13 -14.07 -12.62
CA VAL A 119 12.38 -14.18 -11.19
C VAL A 119 13.07 -12.91 -10.67
N ARG A 120 12.57 -12.36 -9.56
CA ARG A 120 13.11 -11.14 -8.94
C ARG A 120 13.27 -11.31 -7.44
N LEU A 121 14.29 -10.65 -6.89
CA LEU A 121 14.40 -10.45 -5.45
C LEU A 121 13.61 -9.22 -5.04
N ILE A 122 12.74 -9.39 -4.04
CA ILE A 122 11.96 -8.32 -3.42
C ILE A 122 12.43 -8.22 -1.98
N ARG A 123 13.09 -7.12 -1.64
CA ARG A 123 13.57 -6.88 -0.28
C ARG A 123 12.60 -5.98 0.47
N ALA A 124 12.46 -6.18 1.77
CA ALA A 124 11.73 -5.24 2.63
C ALA A 124 12.28 -3.80 2.48
N ALA A 125 13.59 -3.66 2.28
CA ALA A 125 14.25 -2.38 2.04
C ALA A 125 13.69 -1.63 0.81
N ASP A 126 13.42 -2.33 -0.30
CA ASP A 126 12.89 -1.74 -1.53
C ASP A 126 11.48 -1.17 -1.30
N ILE A 127 10.67 -1.89 -0.52
CA ILE A 127 9.32 -1.46 -0.14
C ILE A 127 9.37 -0.23 0.77
N LEU A 128 10.27 -0.23 1.75
CA LEU A 128 10.48 0.90 2.65
C LEU A 128 10.98 2.15 1.90
N GLU A 129 11.88 1.97 0.95
CA GLU A 129 12.38 3.04 0.08
C GLU A 129 11.24 3.61 -0.77
N ALA A 130 10.44 2.76 -1.42
CA ALA A 130 9.29 3.18 -2.22
C ALA A 130 8.24 3.93 -1.38
N LYS A 131 8.03 3.52 -0.12
CA LYS A 131 7.17 4.25 0.85
C LYS A 131 7.77 5.55 1.35
N GLY A 132 9.05 5.84 1.06
CA GLY A 132 9.78 6.98 1.62
C GLY A 132 9.92 6.89 3.14
N TYR A 133 10.01 5.69 3.70
CA TYR A 133 10.10 5.48 5.14
C TYR A 133 11.52 5.83 5.64
N ARG A 134 11.64 6.92 6.42
CA ARG A 134 12.92 7.46 6.89
C ARG A 134 13.25 7.16 8.36
N ARG A 135 12.42 6.36 9.05
CA ARG A 135 12.66 6.03 10.47
C ARG A 135 13.61 4.85 10.62
N TRP A 136 14.24 4.75 11.79
CA TRP A 136 15.30 3.78 12.09
C TRP A 136 15.02 3.03 13.40
N GLY A 137 15.87 2.05 13.75
CA GLY A 137 15.77 1.33 15.02
C GLY A 137 14.53 0.42 15.12
N ASP A 138 13.91 0.37 16.30
CA ASP A 138 12.78 -0.54 16.58
C ASP A 138 11.54 -0.27 15.73
N GLU A 139 11.26 0.98 15.40
CA GLU A 139 10.14 1.31 14.53
C GLU A 139 10.34 0.78 13.11
N ARG A 140 11.59 0.80 12.61
CA ARG A 140 11.91 0.20 11.30
C ARG A 140 11.79 -1.32 11.35
N ARG A 141 12.41 -1.96 12.35
CA ARG A 141 12.31 -3.41 12.56
C ARG A 141 10.85 -3.88 12.70
N GLY A 142 10.02 -3.10 13.39
CA GLY A 142 8.59 -3.36 13.52
C GLY A 142 7.88 -3.36 12.17
N LEU A 143 8.16 -2.38 11.31
CA LEU A 143 7.59 -2.30 9.98
C LEU A 143 8.14 -3.40 9.04
N GLU A 144 9.41 -3.76 9.13
CA GLU A 144 10.01 -4.88 8.39
C GLU A 144 9.32 -6.20 8.75
N ARG A 145 9.09 -6.47 10.05
CA ARG A 145 8.30 -7.63 10.49
C ARG A 145 6.87 -7.59 9.96
N GLN A 146 6.23 -6.42 9.95
CA GLN A 146 4.90 -6.29 9.38
C GLN A 146 4.91 -6.59 7.87
N LEU A 147 5.89 -6.09 7.12
CA LEU A 147 6.07 -6.40 5.71
C LEU A 147 6.26 -7.91 5.46
N ALA A 148 7.06 -8.57 6.30
CA ALA A 148 7.23 -10.02 6.26
C ALA A 148 5.88 -10.75 6.41
N CYS A 149 5.05 -10.34 7.38
CA CYS A 149 3.71 -10.88 7.56
C CYS A 149 2.83 -10.66 6.31
N GLU A 150 2.83 -9.46 5.72
CA GLU A 150 2.04 -9.19 4.50
C GLU A 150 2.50 -10.04 3.31
N MET A 151 3.82 -10.22 3.14
CA MET A 151 4.38 -11.07 2.09
C MET A 151 4.03 -12.55 2.28
N LEU A 152 4.02 -13.04 3.53
CA LEU A 152 3.59 -14.39 3.86
C LEU A 152 2.09 -14.60 3.59
N ILE A 153 1.25 -13.59 3.79
CA ILE A 153 -0.16 -13.65 3.40
C ILE A 153 -0.28 -13.68 1.87
N LEU A 154 0.40 -12.78 1.16
CA LEU A 154 0.37 -12.73 -0.31
C LEU A 154 0.90 -14.01 -0.96
N ARG A 155 1.84 -14.72 -0.32
CA ARG A 155 2.32 -16.03 -0.78
C ARG A 155 1.20 -17.07 -0.89
N ARG A 156 0.17 -16.95 -0.06
CA ARG A 156 -0.99 -17.86 -0.02
C ARG A 156 -2.11 -17.42 -0.95
N LEU A 157 -1.92 -16.30 -1.67
CA LEU A 157 -2.90 -15.74 -2.57
C LEU A 157 -2.78 -16.43 -3.95
N SER A 158 -3.87 -17.05 -4.39
CA SER A 158 -4.03 -17.50 -5.77
C SER A 158 -5.11 -16.65 -6.44
N ALA A 159 -5.01 -16.42 -7.75
CA ALA A 159 -6.12 -15.85 -8.49
C ALA A 159 -6.11 -16.30 -9.93
N GLY A 160 -7.28 -16.64 -10.45
CA GLY A 160 -7.38 -17.12 -11.81
C GLY A 160 -8.80 -17.12 -12.35
N LEU A 161 -8.86 -17.20 -13.69
CA LEU A 161 -10.03 -17.57 -14.47
C LEU A 161 -10.19 -19.10 -14.55
N ALA A 162 -9.11 -19.84 -14.27
CA ALA A 162 -9.00 -21.30 -14.33
C ALA A 162 -8.21 -21.91 -13.14
N GLY A 163 -8.00 -21.15 -12.04
CA GLY A 163 -7.28 -21.63 -10.86
C GLY A 163 -5.74 -21.58 -10.92
N GLU A 164 -5.16 -20.89 -11.91
CA GLU A 164 -3.70 -20.70 -11.98
C GLU A 164 -3.18 -19.77 -10.86
N LEU A 165 -1.92 -19.96 -10.44
CA LEU A 165 -1.25 -19.08 -9.50
C LEU A 165 -0.87 -17.76 -10.17
N LEU A 166 -1.17 -16.62 -9.52
CA LEU A 166 -0.75 -15.30 -10.00
C LEU A 166 0.77 -15.16 -10.01
N PHE A 167 1.39 -15.55 -8.90
CA PHE A 167 2.82 -15.51 -8.68
C PHE A 167 3.18 -16.46 -7.54
N LYS A 168 4.46 -16.82 -7.47
CA LYS A 168 5.05 -17.56 -6.36
C LYS A 168 5.96 -16.62 -5.58
N LEU A 169 5.84 -16.63 -4.26
CA LEU A 169 6.73 -15.93 -3.33
C LEU A 169 7.44 -16.95 -2.46
N SER A 170 8.77 -16.98 -2.52
CA SER A 170 9.61 -17.89 -1.73
C SER A 170 10.50 -17.08 -0.78
N PRO A 171 10.38 -17.21 0.55
CA PRO A 171 11.26 -16.51 1.47
C PRO A 171 12.71 -16.99 1.31
N LEU A 172 13.67 -16.07 1.36
CA LEU A 172 15.10 -16.41 1.27
C LEU A 172 15.72 -16.77 2.62
N ASP A 173 15.17 -16.23 3.71
CA ASP A 173 15.67 -16.42 5.06
C ASP A 173 14.54 -16.80 6.02
N ALA A 174 14.93 -17.30 7.20
CA ALA A 174 13.99 -17.59 8.28
C ALA A 174 13.33 -16.31 8.84
N GLY A 175 13.97 -15.15 8.64
CA GLY A 175 13.44 -13.84 9.03
C GLY A 175 12.25 -13.39 8.18
N GLY A 176 12.14 -13.90 6.95
CA GLY A 176 11.02 -13.65 6.04
C GLY A 176 10.96 -12.21 5.56
N CYS A 177 12.08 -11.49 5.51
CA CYS A 177 12.10 -10.09 5.05
C CYS A 177 12.36 -9.96 3.55
N ASP A 178 13.01 -10.97 2.95
CA ASP A 178 13.40 -10.99 1.56
C ASP A 178 12.77 -12.19 0.85
N PHE A 179 12.23 -11.96 -0.35
CA PHE A 179 11.51 -12.97 -1.11
C PHE A 179 11.97 -13.04 -2.55
N VAL A 180 12.03 -14.26 -3.06
CA VAL A 180 12.06 -14.53 -4.50
C VAL A 180 10.62 -14.48 -5.02
N TYR A 181 10.36 -13.53 -5.91
CA TYR A 181 9.12 -13.38 -6.65
C TYR A 181 9.26 -14.00 -8.04
N GLU A 182 8.35 -14.91 -8.37
CA GLU A 182 8.25 -15.53 -9.70
C GLU A 182 6.83 -15.29 -10.21
N PRO A 183 6.60 -14.44 -11.23
CA PRO A 183 5.25 -14.28 -11.78
C PRO A 183 4.80 -15.59 -12.44
N GLY A 184 3.54 -15.95 -12.25
CA GLY A 184 2.92 -17.06 -12.98
C GLY A 184 2.90 -16.76 -14.48
N ALA A 185 2.84 -17.80 -15.33
CA ALA A 185 2.93 -17.65 -16.78
C ALA A 185 1.90 -16.65 -17.33
N TRP A 186 0.65 -16.76 -16.89
CA TRP A 186 -0.41 -15.83 -17.27
C TRP A 186 -0.12 -14.38 -16.85
N LEU A 187 0.31 -14.15 -15.61
CA LEU A 187 0.66 -12.80 -15.12
C LEU A 187 1.87 -12.25 -15.87
N ASN A 188 2.86 -13.09 -16.17
CA ASN A 188 4.03 -12.70 -16.93
C ASN A 188 3.64 -12.25 -18.36
N THR A 189 2.78 -12.99 -19.05
CA THR A 189 2.23 -12.56 -20.34
C THR A 189 1.53 -11.21 -20.21
N LEU A 190 0.71 -11.04 -19.18
CA LEU A 190 0.00 -9.79 -18.92
C LEU A 190 0.94 -8.60 -18.66
N LEU A 191 2.00 -8.81 -17.87
CA LEU A 191 3.03 -7.81 -17.58
C LEU A 191 3.77 -7.35 -18.85
N GLN A 192 3.93 -8.26 -19.83
CA GLN A 192 4.62 -7.99 -21.08
C GLN A 192 3.71 -7.39 -22.16
N SER A 193 2.44 -7.80 -22.22
CA SER A 193 1.54 -7.46 -23.32
C SER A 193 0.55 -6.32 -23.02
N ALA A 194 0.18 -6.11 -21.75
CA ALA A 194 -0.79 -5.09 -21.41
C ALA A 194 -0.17 -3.69 -21.49
N PRO A 195 -0.92 -2.68 -21.97
CA PRO A 195 -0.44 -1.30 -21.97
C PRO A 195 -0.12 -0.89 -20.52
N PRO A 196 0.96 -0.13 -20.28
CA PRO A 196 1.28 0.29 -18.93
C PRO A 196 0.28 1.33 -18.43
N GLN A 197 0.02 1.28 -17.13
CA GLN A 197 -0.52 2.39 -16.35
C GLN A 197 0.46 2.71 -15.22
N PHE A 198 0.46 3.96 -14.79
CA PHE A 198 1.41 4.44 -13.80
C PHE A 198 0.68 4.74 -12.49
N LEU A 199 1.09 4.10 -11.40
CA LEU A 199 0.68 4.41 -10.05
C LEU A 199 1.70 5.39 -9.46
N ASP A 200 1.24 6.59 -9.12
CA ASP A 200 2.11 7.63 -8.57
C ASP A 200 2.72 7.17 -7.24
N ALA A 201 4.05 7.24 -7.11
CA ALA A 201 4.75 6.76 -5.93
C ALA A 201 4.32 7.48 -4.64
N ARG A 202 3.77 8.71 -4.74
CA ARG A 202 3.22 9.43 -3.59
C ARG A 202 2.06 8.68 -2.92
N ILE A 203 1.34 7.83 -3.66
CA ILE A 203 0.26 6.99 -3.12
C ILE A 203 0.79 6.02 -2.06
N LEU A 204 2.00 5.48 -2.26
CA LEU A 204 2.62 4.57 -1.29
C LEU A 204 3.00 5.27 0.01
N ARG A 205 3.11 6.60 0.00
CA ARG A 205 3.50 7.42 1.16
C ARG A 205 2.35 7.68 2.13
N PHE A 206 1.10 7.45 1.72
CA PHE A 206 -0.03 7.47 2.65
C PHE A 206 0.20 6.49 3.79
N ASP A 207 -0.08 6.95 5.01
CA ASP A 207 0.06 6.14 6.23
C ASP A 207 -0.89 4.94 6.15
N HIS A 208 -0.41 3.79 6.61
CA HIS A 208 -1.12 2.51 6.60
C HIS A 208 -1.64 2.12 7.99
N ARG A 209 -1.29 2.87 9.04
CA ARG A 209 -1.69 2.59 10.43
C ARG A 209 -3.21 2.71 10.59
N ALA A 210 -3.80 1.82 11.39
CA ALA A 210 -5.25 1.71 11.54
C ALA A 210 -5.93 2.98 12.13
N ASN A 211 -5.20 3.77 12.93
CA ASN A 211 -5.69 5.04 13.48
C ASN A 211 -5.67 6.19 12.44
N ARG A 212 -5.09 5.99 11.26
CA ARG A 212 -5.05 6.94 10.14
C ARG A 212 -6.09 6.59 9.09
N GLY A 213 -7.34 6.45 9.51
CA GLY A 213 -8.42 5.98 8.65
C GLY A 213 -8.60 6.77 7.35
N ALA A 214 -8.31 8.07 7.34
CA ALA A 214 -8.41 8.91 6.14
C ALA A 214 -7.26 8.65 5.15
N ASP A 215 -6.00 8.53 5.59
CA ASP A 215 -4.87 8.17 4.72
C ASP A 215 -5.06 6.79 4.09
N VAL A 216 -5.53 5.82 4.88
CA VAL A 216 -5.86 4.49 4.39
C VAL A 216 -6.94 4.55 3.31
N LEU A 217 -7.99 5.35 3.53
CA LEU A 217 -9.06 5.51 2.55
C LEU A 217 -8.57 6.25 1.31
N ALA A 218 -7.77 7.31 1.45
CA ALA A 218 -7.15 8.05 0.36
C ALA A 218 -6.31 7.12 -0.51
N LYS A 219 -5.45 6.29 0.09
CA LYS A 219 -4.67 5.28 -0.61
C LYS A 219 -5.54 4.33 -1.42
N LYS A 220 -6.55 3.72 -0.79
CA LYS A 220 -7.45 2.77 -1.47
C LYS A 220 -8.18 3.43 -2.64
N LEU A 221 -8.67 4.65 -2.44
CA LEU A 221 -9.28 5.45 -3.53
C LEU A 221 -8.28 5.73 -4.64
N ALA A 222 -7.05 6.16 -4.33
CA ALA A 222 -6.04 6.46 -5.34
C ALA A 222 -5.65 5.23 -6.17
N VAL A 223 -5.46 4.08 -5.53
CA VAL A 223 -5.17 2.81 -6.20
C VAL A 223 -6.35 2.40 -7.08
N HIS A 224 -7.58 2.45 -6.55
CA HIS A 224 -8.79 2.14 -7.31
C HIS A 224 -8.96 3.05 -8.54
N LEU A 225 -8.83 4.37 -8.37
CA LEU A 225 -8.98 5.34 -9.44
C LEU A 225 -7.87 5.26 -10.49
N THR A 226 -6.67 4.83 -10.09
CA THR A 226 -5.57 4.57 -11.04
C THR A 226 -5.82 3.30 -11.85
N CYS A 227 -6.31 2.24 -11.20
CA CYS A 227 -6.45 0.92 -11.83
C CYS A 227 -7.78 0.73 -12.58
N SER A 228 -8.83 1.45 -12.19
CA SER A 228 -10.09 1.45 -12.93
C SER A 228 -9.95 2.34 -14.17
N THR A 229 -10.34 1.82 -15.32
CA THR A 229 -10.17 2.39 -16.68
C THR A 229 -10.74 3.80 -16.91
N ALA A 230 -11.37 4.40 -15.89
CA ALA A 230 -11.79 5.79 -15.81
C ALA A 230 -10.63 6.81 -15.89
N ALA A 231 -9.38 6.37 -15.74
CA ALA A 231 -8.21 7.25 -15.72
C ALA A 231 -7.82 7.93 -17.06
N ARG A 232 -8.54 7.67 -18.16
CA ARG A 232 -8.32 8.37 -19.45
C ARG A 232 -9.08 9.70 -19.58
N GLY A 233 -9.78 10.16 -18.53
CA GLY A 233 -10.51 11.43 -18.59
C GLY A 233 -11.17 11.82 -17.28
N SER A 234 -12.18 12.69 -17.37
CA SER A 234 -13.07 12.99 -16.24
C SER A 234 -14.09 11.86 -16.09
N ALA A 235 -14.28 11.39 -14.87
CA ALA A 235 -15.29 10.40 -14.55
C ALA A 235 -16.28 10.95 -13.52
N VAL A 236 -17.49 10.40 -13.51
CA VAL A 236 -18.51 10.72 -12.52
C VAL A 236 -18.87 9.44 -11.79
N ARG A 237 -18.85 9.48 -10.46
CA ARG A 237 -19.19 8.34 -9.60
C ARG A 237 -19.96 8.84 -8.39
N THR A 238 -20.85 8.02 -7.85
CA THR A 238 -21.45 8.32 -6.54
C THR A 238 -20.43 8.07 -5.42
N VAL A 239 -20.55 8.81 -4.32
CA VAL A 239 -19.75 8.58 -3.11
C VAL A 239 -19.85 7.12 -2.65
N ARG A 240 -21.07 6.55 -2.69
CA ARG A 240 -21.33 5.14 -2.39
C ARG A 240 -20.46 4.21 -3.23
N SER A 241 -20.43 4.42 -4.55
CA SER A 241 -19.64 3.57 -5.47
C SER A 241 -18.15 3.67 -5.17
N LEU A 242 -17.64 4.87 -4.85
CA LEU A 242 -16.23 5.07 -4.49
C LEU A 242 -15.87 4.35 -3.19
N LEU A 243 -16.67 4.51 -2.14
CA LEU A 243 -16.46 3.85 -0.85
C LEU A 243 -16.51 2.32 -0.97
N GLN A 244 -17.49 1.79 -1.72
CA GLN A 244 -17.59 0.34 -1.97
C GLN A 244 -16.36 -0.18 -2.70
N SER A 245 -15.88 0.55 -3.71
CA SER A 245 -14.69 0.17 -4.48
C SER A 245 -13.40 0.27 -3.66
N ALA A 246 -13.35 1.14 -2.66
CA ALA A 246 -12.29 1.22 -1.66
C ALA A 246 -12.45 0.19 -0.52
N GLY A 247 -13.37 -0.77 -0.65
CA GLY A 247 -13.56 -1.84 0.33
C GLY A 247 -14.21 -1.41 1.64
N VAL A 248 -15.00 -0.32 1.63
CA VAL A 248 -15.81 0.06 2.80
C VAL A 248 -17.04 -0.87 2.91
N PRO A 249 -17.24 -1.54 4.06
CA PRO A 249 -18.33 -2.49 4.25
C PRO A 249 -19.71 -1.92 3.99
N ARG A 250 -20.61 -2.70 3.37
CA ARG A 250 -21.99 -2.27 3.10
C ARG A 250 -22.75 -1.87 4.37
N GLN A 251 -22.46 -2.53 5.49
CA GLN A 251 -23.06 -2.20 6.80
C GLN A 251 -22.66 -0.81 7.31
N ASP A 252 -21.43 -0.37 7.05
CA ASP A 252 -20.96 0.96 7.43
C ASP A 252 -21.68 2.04 6.59
N LEU A 253 -21.96 1.73 5.32
CA LEU A 253 -22.76 2.58 4.43
C LEU A 253 -24.25 2.60 4.78
N ALA A 254 -24.75 1.57 5.47
CA ALA A 254 -26.13 1.46 5.91
C ALA A 254 -26.36 1.97 7.35
N SER A 255 -25.29 2.36 8.06
CA SER A 255 -25.36 2.68 9.49
C SER A 255 -26.32 3.83 9.79
N ARG A 256 -27.41 3.50 10.49
CA ARG A 256 -28.36 4.49 11.05
C ARG A 256 -27.88 5.13 12.35
N ARG A 257 -26.86 4.56 12.98
CA ARG A 257 -26.27 5.06 14.24
C ARG A 257 -25.15 6.04 13.89
N GLY A 258 -24.85 7.01 14.76
CA GLY A 258 -23.96 8.18 14.57
C GLY A 258 -22.52 7.96 14.03
N ARG A 259 -22.18 6.76 13.55
CA ARG A 259 -20.99 6.42 12.77
C ARG A 259 -20.98 7.06 11.37
N GLY A 260 -22.14 7.39 10.81
CA GLY A 260 -22.23 8.00 9.47
C GLY A 260 -21.44 9.31 9.34
N GLY A 261 -21.48 10.17 10.37
CA GLY A 261 -20.68 11.40 10.40
C GLY A 261 -19.18 11.14 10.32
N ARG A 262 -18.67 10.18 11.10
CA ARG A 262 -17.23 9.83 11.08
C ARG A 262 -16.77 9.27 9.73
N LEU A 263 -17.66 8.60 9.00
CA LEU A 263 -17.34 8.11 7.65
C LEU A 263 -17.26 9.27 6.66
N VAL A 264 -18.18 10.23 6.75
CA VAL A 264 -18.18 11.46 5.94
C VAL A 264 -16.91 12.25 6.22
N ASP A 265 -16.60 12.55 7.48
CA ASP A 265 -15.39 13.29 7.88
C ASP A 265 -14.12 12.60 7.35
N ARG A 266 -14.04 11.27 7.47
CA ARG A 266 -12.92 10.47 6.95
C ARG A 266 -12.82 10.52 5.43
N PHE A 267 -13.95 10.51 4.73
CA PHE A 267 -13.98 10.56 3.27
C PHE A 267 -13.59 11.95 2.76
N ASP A 268 -14.12 13.02 3.35
CA ASP A 268 -13.76 14.38 2.99
C ASP A 268 -12.28 14.66 3.26
N GLU A 269 -11.75 14.20 4.39
CA GLU A 269 -10.31 14.25 4.67
C GLU A 269 -9.52 13.44 3.64
N ALA A 270 -9.97 12.23 3.27
CA ALA A 270 -9.29 11.44 2.24
C ALA A 270 -9.29 12.15 0.87
N VAL A 271 -10.38 12.81 0.50
CA VAL A 271 -10.47 13.65 -0.71
C VAL A 271 -9.48 14.81 -0.66
N LEU A 272 -9.41 15.50 0.48
CA LEU A 272 -8.47 16.60 0.69
C LEU A 272 -7.03 16.13 0.52
N ARG A 273 -6.66 15.00 1.15
CA ARG A 273 -5.32 14.39 1.01
C ARG A 273 -4.96 14.10 -0.45
N LEU A 274 -5.89 13.55 -1.23
CA LEU A 274 -5.66 13.29 -2.65
C LEU A 274 -5.41 14.57 -3.46
N GLN A 275 -6.08 15.66 -3.09
CA GLN A 275 -5.91 16.98 -3.72
C GLN A 275 -4.61 17.66 -3.28
N GLU A 276 -4.28 17.64 -1.99
CA GLU A 276 -3.03 18.19 -1.41
C GLU A 276 -1.80 17.52 -2.01
N HIS A 277 -1.85 16.20 -2.19
CA HIS A 277 -0.79 15.45 -2.86
C HIS A 277 -0.81 15.62 -4.39
N GLY A 278 -1.74 16.39 -4.96
CA GLY A 278 -1.82 16.64 -6.40
C GLY A 278 -2.03 15.38 -7.22
N LEU A 279 -2.74 14.40 -6.67
CA LEU A 279 -3.00 13.11 -7.32
C LEU A 279 -4.31 13.16 -8.13
N PHE A 280 -5.37 13.61 -7.47
CA PHE A 280 -6.70 13.68 -8.04
C PHE A 280 -7.44 14.93 -7.58
N GLN A 281 -8.26 15.47 -8.47
CA GLN A 281 -9.26 16.48 -8.16
C GLN A 281 -10.63 15.82 -8.14
N LEU A 282 -11.22 15.70 -6.95
CA LEU A 282 -12.58 15.22 -6.74
C LEU A 282 -13.47 16.39 -6.33
N ARG A 283 -14.59 16.59 -7.02
CA ARG A 283 -15.54 17.68 -6.74
C ARG A 283 -16.96 17.12 -6.71
N TYR A 284 -17.73 17.45 -5.68
CA TYR A 284 -19.15 17.17 -5.65
C TYR A 284 -19.87 17.85 -6.83
N ARG A 285 -20.78 17.14 -7.48
CA ARG A 285 -21.69 17.70 -8.49
C ARG A 285 -23.00 18.05 -7.82
N GLY A 286 -23.46 19.29 -8.04
CA GLY A 286 -24.60 19.84 -7.33
C GLY A 286 -24.25 20.35 -5.94
N ARG A 287 -25.25 20.81 -5.20
CA ARG A 287 -25.09 21.21 -3.81
C ARG A 287 -25.04 19.93 -2.97
N PRO A 288 -23.89 19.54 -2.38
CA PRO A 288 -23.88 18.39 -1.50
C PRO A 288 -24.84 18.69 -0.35
N SER A 289 -25.70 17.74 0.01
CA SER A 289 -26.62 17.86 1.15
C SER A 289 -25.90 17.88 2.50
N THR A 290 -24.56 17.95 2.49
CA THR A 290 -23.72 18.38 3.59
C THR A 290 -23.90 19.88 3.83
N GLY A 291 -25.14 20.30 4.12
CA GLY A 291 -25.41 21.59 4.73
C GLY A 291 -24.66 21.69 6.07
N ALA A 292 -24.65 22.87 6.67
CA ALA A 292 -23.99 23.13 7.94
C ALA A 292 -24.37 22.06 9.00
N PRO A 293 -23.63 21.88 10.11
CA PRO A 293 -23.98 20.90 11.14
C PRO A 293 -25.47 20.92 11.59
N ALA A 294 -26.14 22.07 11.44
CA ALA A 294 -27.57 22.29 11.67
C ALA A 294 -28.52 21.58 10.67
N ASP A 295 -28.06 21.23 9.47
CA ASP A 295 -28.85 20.62 8.38
C ASP A 295 -28.79 19.08 8.37
N ARG A 296 -28.21 18.45 9.40
CA ARG A 296 -28.06 16.99 9.54
C ARG A 296 -29.40 16.30 9.90
N VAL A 297 -30.41 16.46 9.05
CA VAL A 297 -31.74 15.83 9.18
C VAL A 297 -31.70 14.32 8.93
N LYS A 298 -32.66 13.57 9.48
CA LYS A 298 -32.76 12.12 9.27
C LYS A 298 -32.71 11.77 7.77
N GLY A 299 -31.71 11.00 7.36
CA GLY A 299 -31.54 10.57 5.96
C GLY A 299 -30.37 11.24 5.22
N TRP A 300 -29.78 12.30 5.77
CA TRP A 300 -28.71 13.06 5.10
C TRP A 300 -27.51 12.20 4.63
N VAL A 301 -27.10 11.19 5.41
CA VAL A 301 -26.00 10.28 5.02
C VAL A 301 -26.35 9.49 3.76
N ARG A 302 -27.62 9.10 3.60
CA ARG A 302 -28.07 8.37 2.41
C ARG A 302 -27.97 9.28 1.18
N GLU A 303 -28.43 10.52 1.29
CA GLU A 303 -28.33 11.52 0.23
C GLU A 303 -26.88 11.85 -0.13
N TRP A 304 -26.01 12.00 0.88
CA TRP A 304 -24.57 12.17 0.68
C TRP A 304 -23.94 10.99 -0.05
N LEU A 305 -24.27 9.76 0.33
CA LEU A 305 -23.80 8.55 -0.36
C LEU A 305 -24.23 8.52 -1.83
N ASP A 306 -25.40 9.05 -2.15
CA ASP A 306 -25.95 9.07 -3.50
C ASP A 306 -25.50 10.31 -4.30
N THR A 307 -24.75 11.22 -3.67
CA THR A 307 -24.19 12.42 -4.32
C THR A 307 -23.12 12.01 -5.34
N GLU A 308 -23.17 12.62 -6.52
CA GLU A 308 -22.18 12.42 -7.57
C GLU A 308 -20.90 13.23 -7.32
N MET A 309 -19.76 12.66 -7.68
CA MET A 309 -18.47 13.31 -7.68
C MET A 309 -17.86 13.27 -9.07
N ALA A 310 -17.48 14.44 -9.58
CA ALA A 310 -16.60 14.57 -10.73
C ALA A 310 -15.15 14.31 -10.30
N ILE A 311 -14.47 13.45 -11.03
CA ILE A 311 -13.12 12.98 -10.73
C ILE A 311 -12.24 13.34 -11.92
N ARG A 312 -11.09 13.94 -11.65
CA ARG A 312 -10.06 14.25 -12.64
C ARG A 312 -8.70 13.87 -12.09
N ARG A 313 -7.94 13.08 -12.84
CA ARG A 313 -6.53 12.81 -12.50
C ARG A 313 -5.71 14.07 -12.78
N LEU A 314 -4.89 14.48 -11.81
CA LEU A 314 -3.99 15.61 -11.98
C LEU A 314 -2.67 15.14 -12.60
N ARG A 315 -2.14 15.93 -13.53
CA ARG A 315 -0.76 15.73 -14.01
C ARG A 315 0.20 16.27 -12.94
N PRO A 316 1.42 15.73 -12.82
CA PRO A 316 2.42 16.25 -11.87
C PRO A 316 2.62 17.78 -11.99
N ALA A 317 2.64 18.31 -13.21
CA ALA A 317 2.77 19.75 -13.48
C ALA A 317 1.53 20.59 -13.07
N GLU A 318 0.36 19.97 -12.94
CA GLU A 318 -0.90 20.61 -12.55
C GLU A 318 -1.18 20.48 -11.05
N ALA A 319 -0.36 19.70 -10.32
CA ALA A 319 -0.47 19.62 -8.88
C ALA A 319 -0.33 21.06 -8.35
N PRO A 320 -1.31 21.57 -7.57
CA PRO A 320 -1.11 22.84 -6.91
C PRO A 320 0.21 22.71 -6.19
N ARG A 321 1.16 23.62 -6.46
CA ARG A 321 2.32 23.75 -5.60
C ARG A 321 1.72 23.98 -4.25
N ALA A 322 1.73 22.95 -3.40
CA ALA A 322 1.37 23.12 -2.01
C ALA A 322 2.18 24.35 -1.63
N GLN A 323 1.50 25.43 -1.23
CA GLN A 323 2.17 26.46 -0.49
C GLN A 323 2.61 25.72 0.75
N VAL A 324 3.80 25.12 0.67
CA VAL A 324 4.51 24.57 1.80
C VAL A 324 4.63 25.83 2.62
N ALA A 325 3.72 25.99 3.58
CA ALA A 325 3.87 26.98 4.62
C ALA A 325 5.31 26.76 5.06
N ALA A 326 6.15 27.78 4.80
CA ALA A 326 7.58 27.69 5.08
C ALA A 326 7.69 27.03 6.45
N PRO A 327 8.51 25.97 6.60
CA PRO A 327 8.59 25.27 7.86
C PRO A 327 8.68 26.35 8.92
N MET A 328 7.69 26.42 9.81
CA MET A 328 7.79 27.21 11.01
C MET A 328 8.92 26.54 11.78
N VAL A 329 10.15 26.90 11.42
CA VAL A 329 11.30 26.73 12.28
C VAL A 329 10.92 27.58 13.48
N PRO A 330 10.66 26.99 14.66
CA PRO A 330 10.48 27.79 15.85
C PRO A 330 11.77 28.60 15.97
N GLU A 331 11.67 29.93 15.85
CA GLU A 331 12.78 30.87 16.00
C GLU A 331 13.46 30.75 17.39
N ALA A 332 12.89 29.95 18.28
CA ALA A 332 13.36 29.64 19.63
C ALA A 332 14.57 28.68 19.74
N PHE A 333 15.16 28.19 18.63
CA PHE A 333 16.32 27.28 18.68
C PHE A 333 17.65 27.84 18.15
N MET A 334 17.73 29.16 17.95
CA MET A 334 18.99 29.88 17.66
C MET A 334 19.38 30.79 18.84
N ALA A 335 19.40 30.26 20.06
CA ALA A 335 20.18 30.87 21.12
C ALA A 335 21.67 30.53 20.89
N PRO A 336 22.60 31.49 21.01
CA PRO A 336 24.01 31.20 20.80
C PRO A 336 24.51 30.25 21.89
N VAL A 337 24.91 29.04 21.47
CA VAL A 337 25.74 28.14 22.29
C VAL A 337 27.16 28.70 22.27
N HIS A 338 27.35 29.78 23.02
CA HIS A 338 28.65 30.28 23.42
C HIS A 338 28.50 30.68 24.89
N GLU A 339 29.09 29.89 25.79
CA GLU A 339 30.01 30.37 26.86
C GLU A 339 30.19 29.35 28.02
N ASP A 340 29.39 28.28 28.13
CA ASP A 340 29.49 27.36 29.28
C ASP A 340 30.38 26.11 29.09
N LEU A 341 30.90 25.85 27.89
CA LEU A 341 31.87 24.75 27.66
C LEU A 341 33.33 25.10 28.01
N ARG A 342 33.59 26.25 28.64
CA ARG A 342 34.93 26.66 29.10
C ARG A 342 35.23 26.45 30.59
N ARG A 343 34.27 25.99 31.39
CA ARG A 343 34.50 25.77 32.84
C ARG A 343 33.99 24.41 33.28
N GLY A 344 34.88 23.41 33.27
CA GLY A 344 34.56 22.11 33.88
C GLY A 344 35.44 20.93 33.48
N VAL A 345 36.75 21.13 33.29
CA VAL A 345 37.68 19.98 33.24
C VAL A 345 38.00 19.60 34.69
N THR A 346 37.16 18.76 35.28
CA THR A 346 37.49 18.10 36.54
C THR A 346 38.33 16.87 36.21
N ARG A 347 39.63 16.92 36.56
CA ARG A 347 40.56 15.80 36.51
C ARG A 347 39.96 14.59 37.23
N ILE A 348 39.76 13.49 36.50
CA ILE A 348 39.60 12.17 37.10
C ILE A 348 41.01 11.63 37.34
N THR A 349 41.45 11.61 38.60
CA THR A 349 42.66 10.94 39.06
C THR A 349 42.41 9.44 39.13
N ALA A 350 43.29 8.65 38.50
CA ALA A 350 43.28 7.20 38.55
C ALA A 350 43.66 6.69 39.96
N PRO A 351 43.07 5.58 40.45
CA PRO A 351 43.50 4.95 41.69
C PRO A 351 44.84 4.23 41.50
N ARG A 352 45.77 4.47 42.44
CA ARG A 352 47.03 3.73 42.60
C ARG A 352 46.72 2.28 43.00
N SER A 353 47.32 1.34 42.29
CA SER A 353 47.49 -0.04 42.73
C SER A 353 48.56 -0.09 43.81
N GLU A 354 48.19 -0.47 45.03
CA GLU A 354 49.13 -1.00 46.02
C GLU A 354 48.98 -2.52 46.04
N GLY A 355 50.07 -3.19 45.67
CA GLY A 355 50.32 -4.58 46.00
C GLY A 355 51.36 -4.63 47.10
N GLY A 356 51.08 -5.40 48.15
CA GLY A 356 51.91 -5.60 49.34
C GLY A 356 51.13 -6.36 50.39
#